data_AF-A0A533SLW8-F1
#
_entry.id   AF-A0A533SLW8-F1
#
_cell.length_a   1.000
_cell.length_b   1.000
_cell.length_c   1.000
_cell.angle_alpha   90.00
_cell.angle_beta   90.00
_cell.angle_gamma   90.00
#
_symmetry.space_group_name_H-M   'P 1'
#
loop_
_entity.id
_entity.type
_entity.pdbx_description
1 polymer ?
#
loop_
_entity_poly.entity_id
_entity_poly.type
_entity_poly.pdbx_seq_one_letter_code
_entity_poly.pdbx_strand_id
1 'polypeptide(L)'
;MAKAEKIIINGINAATGDYFTRPMTVKQVVRQALRERDRRIPIFLRAVWGAEHLGPEPDWSEPAEAGWAVVFHQAEDPRVREALQPLIDHRRGQIDPARVRVLEYQEGESKQEWLARYGISAGA
;
A
#
# COMPACT_ATOMS: atom_id res chain seq x y z
N MET A 1 35.06 -7.57 20.56
CA MET A 1 33.80 -8.19 20.09
C MET A 1 33.30 -7.39 18.90
N ALA A 2 33.42 -7.89 17.68
CA ALA A 2 32.92 -7.18 16.50
C ALA A 2 31.40 -7.05 16.60
N LYS A 3 30.88 -5.81 16.47
CA LYS A 3 29.44 -5.53 16.51
C LYS A 3 28.80 -6.29 15.36
N ALA A 4 27.94 -7.27 15.64
CA ALA A 4 27.27 -8.03 14.59
C ALA A 4 26.54 -7.07 13.66
N GLU A 5 26.90 -7.05 12.38
CA GLU A 5 26.32 -6.17 11.38
C GLU A 5 24.81 -6.44 11.31
N LYS A 6 24.02 -5.40 11.56
CA LYS A 6 22.57 -5.48 11.57
C LYS A 6 22.05 -4.96 10.23
N ILE A 7 21.17 -5.74 9.61
CA ILE A 7 20.35 -5.33 8.49
C ILE A 7 19.21 -4.46 9.03
N ILE A 8 19.08 -3.27 8.46
CA ILE A 8 17.99 -2.33 8.72
C ILE A 8 17.11 -2.34 7.47
N ILE A 9 15.88 -2.82 7.61
CA ILE A 9 14.90 -2.82 6.53
C ILE A 9 14.14 -1.50 6.59
N ASN A 10 14.07 -0.78 5.48
CA ASN A 10 13.51 0.57 5.36
C ASN A 10 11.97 0.63 5.38
N GLY A 11 11.29 -0.33 6.02
CA GLY A 11 9.84 -0.27 6.21
C GLY A 11 9.46 0.58 7.41
N ILE A 12 8.38 1.36 7.30
CA ILE A 12 7.79 2.15 8.40
C ILE A 12 6.44 1.54 8.79
N ASN A 13 6.18 1.46 10.09
CA ASN A 13 4.88 1.13 10.64
C ASN A 13 3.96 2.35 10.55
N ALA A 14 2.98 2.29 9.66
CA ALA A 14 2.08 3.41 9.39
C ALA A 14 1.24 3.86 10.60
N ALA A 15 1.03 3.01 11.60
CA ALA A 15 0.25 3.36 12.80
C ALA A 15 1.08 4.05 13.89
N THR A 16 2.40 3.80 13.93
CA THR A 16 3.28 4.27 15.02
C THR A 16 4.37 5.23 14.55
N GLY A 17 4.70 5.25 13.25
CA GLY A 17 5.82 6.01 12.68
C GLY A 17 7.20 5.37 12.91
N ASP A 18 7.28 4.29 13.70
CA ASP A 18 8.52 3.56 13.94
C ASP A 18 8.93 2.68 12.74
N TYR A 19 10.15 2.16 12.76
CA TYR A 19 10.55 1.10 11.83
C TYR A 19 9.62 -0.11 11.94
N PHE A 20 9.09 -0.56 10.81
CA PHE A 20 8.19 -1.71 10.70
C PHE A 20 8.81 -2.99 11.23
N THR A 21 10.13 -3.13 11.08
CA THR A 21 10.89 -4.23 11.67
C THR A 21 12.06 -3.69 12.47
N ARG A 22 12.34 -4.29 13.62
CA ARG A 22 13.53 -3.97 14.39
C ARG A 22 14.79 -4.40 13.61
N PRO A 23 15.94 -3.70 13.75
CA PRO A 23 17.19 -4.14 13.13
C PRO A 23 17.54 -5.60 13.47
N MET A 24 17.80 -6.40 12.44
CA MET A 24 18.03 -7.84 12.55
C MET A 24 19.45 -8.21 12.14
N THR A 25 20.00 -9.25 12.73
CA THR A 25 21.20 -9.91 12.20
C THR A 25 20.85 -10.69 10.93
N VAL A 26 21.83 -10.95 10.06
CA VAL A 26 21.66 -11.80 8.86
C VAL A 26 20.97 -13.13 9.19
N LYS A 27 21.38 -13.78 10.29
CA LYS A 27 20.80 -15.06 10.75
C LYS A 27 19.30 -14.95 11.09
N GLN A 28 18.87 -13.82 11.65
CA GLN A 28 17.47 -13.57 11.96
C GLN A 28 16.65 -13.33 10.69
N VAL A 29 17.18 -12.57 9.72
CA VAL A 29 16.55 -12.35 8.42
C VAL A 29 16.35 -13.67 7.68
N VAL A 30 17.40 -14.50 7.56
CA VAL A 30 17.30 -15.82 6.90
C VAL A 30 16.26 -16.71 7.59
N ARG A 31 16.26 -16.76 8.93
CA ARG A 31 15.26 -17.55 9.67
C ARG A 31 13.84 -17.07 9.40
N GLN A 32 13.62 -15.76 9.29
CA GLN A 32 12.30 -15.20 9.02
C GLN A 32 11.86 -15.47 7.57
N ALA A 33 12.76 -15.31 6.60
CA ALA A 33 12.50 -15.62 5.19
C ALA A 33 12.13 -17.10 4.99
N LEU A 34 12.81 -18.02 5.69
CA LEU A 34 12.51 -19.46 5.63
C LEU A 34 11.18 -19.85 6.29
N ARG A 35 10.57 -18.97 7.10
CA ARG A 35 9.24 -19.21 7.68
C ARG A 35 8.10 -18.82 6.75
N GLU A 36 8.38 -18.08 5.69
CA GLU A 36 7.37 -17.73 4.70
C GLU A 36 6.86 -19.00 4.01
N ARG A 37 5.56 -19.25 4.12
CA ARG A 37 4.92 -20.48 3.60
C ARG A 37 4.10 -20.20 2.34
N ASP A 38 3.86 -18.94 2.01
CA ASP A 38 3.10 -18.60 0.82
C ASP A 38 3.95 -18.80 -0.45
N ARG A 39 3.75 -19.94 -1.09
CA ARG A 39 4.44 -20.31 -2.34
C ARG A 39 4.12 -19.37 -3.50
N ARG A 40 3.07 -18.56 -3.40
CA ARG A 40 2.73 -17.55 -4.43
C ARG A 40 3.76 -16.42 -4.46
N ILE A 41 4.35 -16.07 -3.32
CA ILE A 41 5.32 -14.97 -3.22
C ILE A 41 6.58 -15.27 -4.05
N PRO A 42 7.28 -16.42 -3.88
CA PRO A 42 8.43 -16.74 -4.72
C PRO A 42 8.12 -16.91 -6.21
N ILE A 43 6.90 -17.32 -6.57
CA ILE A 43 6.47 -17.43 -7.97
C ILE A 43 6.28 -16.05 -8.58
N PHE A 44 5.56 -15.16 -7.88
CA PHE A 44 5.39 -13.77 -8.28
C PHE A 44 6.74 -13.05 -8.40
N LEU A 45 7.60 -13.14 -7.38
CA LEU A 45 8.92 -12.51 -7.39
C LEU A 45 9.80 -12.99 -8.54
N ARG A 46 9.68 -14.25 -8.95
CA ARG A 46 10.36 -14.76 -10.16
C ARG A 46 9.77 -14.19 -11.44
N ALA A 47 8.44 -14.10 -11.53
CA ALA A 47 7.76 -13.59 -12.70
C ALA A 47 8.09 -12.11 -12.96
N VAL A 48 8.35 -11.34 -11.90
CA VAL A 48 8.68 -9.92 -12.01
C VAL A 48 10.18 -9.61 -11.91
N TRP A 49 11.02 -10.64 -11.82
CA TRP A 49 12.46 -10.46 -11.66
C TRP A 49 13.07 -9.82 -12.90
N GLY A 50 13.68 -8.66 -12.75
CA GLY A 50 14.28 -7.90 -13.87
C GLY A 50 13.30 -7.02 -14.63
N ALA A 51 12.03 -6.93 -14.21
CA ALA A 51 11.15 -5.87 -14.67
C ALA A 51 11.66 -4.51 -14.16
N GLU A 52 11.73 -3.50 -15.03
CA GLU A 52 12.09 -2.14 -14.63
C GLU A 52 11.02 -1.53 -13.70
N HIS A 53 9.74 -1.86 -13.93
CA HIS A 53 8.61 -1.41 -13.12
C HIS A 53 7.57 -2.54 -12.93
N LEU A 54 6.86 -2.51 -11.80
CA LEU A 54 5.89 -3.54 -11.38
C LEU A 54 4.42 -3.11 -11.51
N GLY A 55 4.19 -1.96 -12.14
CA GLY A 55 2.86 -1.40 -12.36
C GLY A 55 2.88 -0.47 -13.58
N PRO A 56 1.72 0.10 -13.93
CA PRO A 56 1.67 1.18 -14.91
C PRO A 56 2.50 2.37 -14.42
N GLU A 57 3.15 3.06 -15.35
CA GLU A 57 3.81 4.35 -15.12
C GLU A 57 2.94 5.46 -15.73
N PRO A 58 1.85 5.88 -15.06
CA PRO A 58 1.21 7.13 -15.41
C PRO A 58 2.19 8.28 -15.17
N ASP A 59 1.98 9.41 -15.85
CA ASP A 59 2.60 10.65 -15.41
C ASP A 59 2.02 11.01 -14.03
N TRP A 60 2.82 10.78 -12.98
CA TRP A 60 2.43 11.06 -11.60
C TRP A 60 2.23 12.55 -11.32
N SER A 61 2.65 13.43 -12.23
CA SER A 61 2.36 14.85 -12.18
C SER A 61 1.00 15.22 -12.79
N GLU A 62 0.34 14.28 -13.50
CA GLU A 62 -0.97 14.44 -14.12
C GLU A 62 -2.05 13.56 -13.42
N PRO A 63 -2.87 14.14 -12.52
CA PRO A 63 -3.90 13.42 -11.78
C PRO A 63 -4.94 12.71 -12.67
N ALA A 64 -5.15 13.17 -13.91
CA ALA A 64 -6.07 12.52 -14.83
C ALA A 64 -5.60 11.09 -15.22
N GLU A 65 -4.29 10.86 -15.30
CA GLU A 65 -3.70 9.58 -15.68
C GLU A 65 -3.65 8.59 -14.52
N ALA A 66 -3.29 9.04 -13.33
CA ALA A 66 -3.18 8.20 -12.13
C ALA A 66 -4.53 7.96 -11.43
N GLY A 67 -5.51 8.86 -11.62
CA GLY A 67 -6.75 8.89 -10.84
C GLY A 67 -6.58 9.52 -9.46
N TRP A 68 -7.66 9.58 -8.69
CA TRP A 68 -7.64 10.17 -7.35
C TRP A 68 -8.56 9.42 -6.39
N ALA A 69 -8.12 9.22 -5.16
CA ALA A 69 -8.95 8.58 -4.14
C ALA A 69 -8.78 9.24 -2.77
N VAL A 70 -9.86 9.20 -1.99
CA VAL A 70 -9.84 9.46 -0.55
C VAL A 70 -10.22 8.17 0.18
N VAL A 71 -9.49 7.86 1.24
CA VAL A 71 -9.75 6.69 2.09
C VAL A 71 -10.15 7.19 3.47
N PHE A 72 -11.36 6.84 3.90
CA PHE A 72 -11.87 7.16 5.24
C PHE A 72 -11.71 5.96 6.18
N HIS A 73 -11.53 6.21 7.47
CA HIS A 73 -11.68 5.16 8.46
C HIS A 73 -13.16 4.73 8.56
N GLN A 74 -13.44 3.44 8.84
CA GLN A 74 -14.81 2.94 9.03
C GLN A 74 -15.59 3.71 10.11
N ALA A 75 -14.89 4.23 11.11
CA ALA A 75 -15.44 5.02 12.21
C ALA A 75 -15.13 6.53 12.10
N GLU A 76 -14.82 7.01 10.88
CA GLU A 76 -14.57 8.43 10.64
C GLU A 76 -15.79 9.29 10.98
N ASP A 77 -15.56 10.48 11.54
CA ASP A 77 -16.63 11.42 11.87
C ASP A 77 -17.39 11.83 10.59
N PRO A 78 -18.73 11.71 10.54
CA PRO A 78 -19.54 12.19 9.41
C PRO A 78 -19.25 13.64 9.02
N ARG A 79 -18.92 14.51 9.99
CA ARG A 79 -18.57 15.91 9.74
C ARG A 79 -17.30 16.07 8.93
N VAL A 80 -16.33 15.17 9.09
CA VAL A 80 -15.09 15.17 8.29
C VAL A 80 -15.40 14.78 6.85
N ARG A 81 -16.29 13.78 6.65
CA ARG A 81 -16.74 13.38 5.31
C ARG A 81 -17.48 14.52 4.61
N GLU A 82 -18.39 15.20 5.32
CA GLU A 82 -19.10 16.38 4.81
C GLU A 82 -18.14 17.54 4.48
N ALA A 83 -17.18 17.84 5.36
CA ALA A 83 -16.20 18.90 5.15
C ALA A 83 -15.29 18.63 3.93
N LEU A 84 -15.04 17.37 3.60
CA LEU A 84 -14.25 16.97 2.43
C LEU A 84 -15.08 16.84 1.15
N GLN A 85 -16.41 16.87 1.23
CA GLN A 85 -17.29 16.76 0.07
C GLN A 85 -16.98 17.81 -1.03
N PRO A 86 -16.74 19.10 -0.72
CA PRO A 86 -16.35 20.09 -1.74
C PRO A 86 -15.07 19.72 -2.50
N LEU A 87 -14.09 19.09 -1.82
CA LEU A 87 -12.87 18.63 -2.47
C LEU A 87 -13.14 17.44 -3.40
N ILE A 88 -13.97 16.49 -2.96
CA ILE A 88 -14.35 15.33 -3.77
C ILE A 88 -15.06 15.78 -5.05
N ASP A 89 -16.00 16.72 -4.92
CA ASP A 89 -16.76 17.24 -6.06
C ASP A 89 -15.87 18.09 -6.98
N HIS A 90 -14.95 18.86 -6.43
CA HIS A 90 -13.94 19.56 -7.22
C HIS A 90 -13.10 18.58 -8.06
N ARG A 91 -12.67 17.46 -7.48
CA ARG A 91 -11.88 16.43 -8.19
C ARG A 91 -12.69 15.72 -9.27
N ARG A 92 -13.97 15.43 -9.03
CA ARG A 92 -14.89 14.89 -10.06
C ARG A 92 -15.06 15.84 -11.26
N GLY A 93 -14.90 17.15 -11.05
CA GLY A 93 -14.92 18.13 -12.13
C GLY A 93 -13.58 18.26 -12.89
N GLN A 94 -12.47 17.79 -12.31
CA GLN A 94 -11.12 17.91 -12.90
C GLN A 94 -10.72 16.70 -13.73
N ILE A 95 -11.09 15.49 -13.29
CA ILE A 95 -10.72 14.24 -13.93
C ILE A 95 -11.96 13.40 -14.21
N ASP A 96 -11.83 12.33 -15.00
CA ASP A 96 -12.92 11.37 -15.22
C ASP A 96 -13.53 10.93 -13.87
N PRO A 97 -14.84 11.17 -13.63
CA PRO A 97 -15.51 10.78 -12.39
C PRO A 97 -15.37 9.29 -12.06
N ALA A 98 -15.21 8.41 -13.05
CA ALA A 98 -14.96 6.99 -12.83
C ALA A 98 -13.62 6.70 -12.15
N ARG A 99 -12.67 7.64 -12.26
CA ARG A 99 -11.33 7.59 -11.64
C ARG A 99 -11.26 8.30 -10.28
N VAL A 100 -12.37 8.88 -9.81
CA VAL A 100 -12.48 9.46 -8.46
C VAL A 100 -13.13 8.43 -7.54
N ARG A 101 -12.39 7.93 -6.55
CA ARG A 101 -12.87 6.89 -5.64
C ARG A 101 -12.99 7.42 -4.21
N VAL A 102 -14.12 7.12 -3.58
CA VAL A 102 -14.31 7.28 -2.13
C VAL A 102 -14.27 5.89 -1.52
N LEU A 103 -13.22 5.62 -0.75
CA LEU A 103 -12.90 4.31 -0.21
C LEU A 103 -12.96 4.36 1.32
N GLU A 104 -13.02 3.18 1.92
CA GLU A 104 -13.07 2.99 3.36
C GLU A 104 -12.04 1.96 3.78
N TYR A 105 -11.33 2.24 4.86
CA TYR A 105 -10.45 1.31 5.53
C TYR A 105 -11.16 0.73 6.77
N GLN A 106 -11.14 -0.60 6.88
CA GLN A 106 -11.68 -1.30 8.03
C GLN A 106 -10.56 -1.83 8.92
N GLU A 107 -10.71 -1.62 10.23
CA GLU A 107 -9.68 -2.01 11.18
C GLU A 107 -9.59 -3.54 11.25
N GLY A 108 -8.37 -4.08 11.14
CA GLY A 108 -8.12 -5.52 11.07
C GLY A 108 -8.26 -6.14 9.68
N GLU A 109 -8.73 -5.40 8.68
CA GLU A 109 -8.79 -5.87 7.29
C GLU A 109 -7.37 -5.99 6.71
N SER A 110 -7.06 -7.14 6.12
CA SER A 110 -5.79 -7.32 5.41
C SER A 110 -5.79 -6.56 4.08
N LYS A 111 -4.61 -6.21 3.57
CA LYS A 111 -4.45 -5.60 2.24
C LYS A 111 -5.18 -6.39 1.14
N GLN A 112 -5.14 -7.72 1.22
CA GLN A 112 -5.72 -8.60 0.21
C GLN A 112 -7.25 -8.56 0.24
N GLU A 113 -7.84 -8.56 1.44
CA GLU A 113 -9.29 -8.40 1.64
C GLU A 113 -9.76 -7.03 1.16
N TRP A 114 -9.03 -5.97 1.54
CA TRP A 114 -9.33 -4.59 1.13
C TRP A 114 -9.31 -4.43 -0.40
N LEU A 115 -8.26 -4.92 -1.07
CA LEU A 115 -8.15 -4.87 -2.52
C LEU A 115 -9.28 -5.66 -3.20
N ALA A 116 -9.57 -6.87 -2.71
CA ALA A 116 -10.65 -7.70 -3.23
C ALA A 116 -12.04 -7.04 -3.09
N ARG A 117 -12.29 -6.34 -1.97
CA ARG A 117 -13.53 -5.60 -1.72
C ARG A 117 -13.78 -4.50 -2.76
N TYR A 118 -12.72 -3.90 -3.28
CA TYR A 118 -12.79 -2.90 -4.35
C TYR A 118 -12.61 -3.47 -5.77
N GLY A 119 -12.54 -4.80 -5.91
CA GLY A 119 -12.34 -5.46 -7.20
C GLY A 119 -10.97 -5.18 -7.82
N ILE A 120 -9.98 -4.81 -7.01
CA ILE A 120 -8.61 -4.51 -7.44
C ILE A 120 -7.76 -5.76 -7.21
N SER A 121 -7.05 -6.24 -8.24
CA SER A 121 -6.03 -7.27 -8.07
C SER A 121 -4.70 -6.61 -7.71
N ALA A 122 -3.91 -7.27 -6.85
CA ALA A 122 -2.58 -6.78 -6.53
C ALA A 122 -1.69 -6.82 -7.80
N GLY A 123 -1.23 -5.64 -8.26
CA GLY A 123 -0.34 -5.50 -9.42
C GLY A 123 -1.05 -5.20 -10.75
N ALA A 124 -2.33 -4.81 -10.73
CA ALA A 124 -3.04 -4.22 -11.88
C ALA A 124 -3.18 -2.71 -11.74
#